data_AF-A0A0Q5UNK6-F1
#
_entry.id   AF-A0A0Q5UNK6-F1
#
_cell.length_a   1.000
_cell.length_b   1.000
_cell.length_c   1.000
_cell.angle_alpha   90.00
_cell.angle_beta   90.00
_cell.angle_gamma   90.00
#
_symmetry.space_group_name_H-M   'P 1'
#
loop_
_entity.id
_entity.type
_entity.pdbx_description
1 polymer ?
#
loop_
_entity_poly.entity_id
_entity_poly.type
_entity_poly.pdbx_seq_one_letter_code
_entity_poly.pdbx_strand_id
1 'polypeptide(L)'
;MKFNPIEIQRIDSAGNFKLNEYYILSYLYSDGWTERSLSANFYIDIYYNSKIEFNFSKWNTVKEFLEKFEFQIEIETPIEIKTLILELVNQEELQLNYNYSDFFLEDSNKEHFVLNHGNQSHNVGIGILLNKPTPKNKSEEIFFNLYAEFKDWKETLYSDLLNSELL
;
A
#
# COMPACT_ATOMS: atom_id res chain seq x y z
N MET A 1 4.71 -8.92 17.74
CA MET A 1 5.99 -9.48 17.24
C MET A 1 6.43 -8.59 16.10
N LYS A 2 7.71 -8.27 15.92
CA LYS A 2 8.14 -7.51 14.73
C LYS A 2 8.28 -8.47 13.56
N PHE A 3 7.68 -8.15 12.42
CA PHE A 3 7.82 -8.93 11.18
C PHE A 3 8.90 -8.32 10.27
N ASN A 4 9.43 -9.13 9.36
CA ASN A 4 10.49 -8.73 8.43
C ASN A 4 9.91 -8.56 7.01
N PRO A 5 9.79 -7.32 6.49
CA PRO A 5 9.26 -7.08 5.15
C PRO A 5 9.96 -7.85 4.03
N ILE A 6 11.28 -8.10 4.15
CA ILE A 6 12.07 -8.79 3.12
C ILE A 6 11.65 -10.26 2.96
N GLU A 7 11.13 -10.89 4.02
CA GLU A 7 10.61 -12.26 3.98
C GLU A 7 9.23 -12.33 3.29
N ILE A 8 8.52 -11.20 3.25
CA ILE A 8 7.20 -11.04 2.67
C ILE A 8 7.30 -10.66 1.20
N GLN A 9 8.15 -9.70 0.88
CA GLN A 9 8.31 -9.15 -0.45
C GLN A 9 9.79 -8.88 -0.74
N ARG A 10 10.24 -9.37 -1.89
CA ARG A 10 11.62 -9.21 -2.37
C ARG A 10 11.64 -8.65 -3.78
N ILE A 11 12.77 -8.07 -4.17
CA ILE A 11 12.98 -7.63 -5.54
C ILE A 11 13.64 -8.77 -6.32
N ASP A 12 13.14 -9.05 -7.52
CA ASP A 12 13.74 -10.03 -8.44
C ASP A 12 14.87 -9.41 -9.28
N SER A 13 15.53 -10.23 -10.11
CA SER A 13 16.64 -9.75 -10.95
C SER A 13 16.22 -8.74 -12.03
N ALA A 14 14.92 -8.62 -12.32
CA ALA A 14 14.37 -7.66 -13.28
C ALA A 14 13.95 -6.35 -12.60
N GLY A 15 14.07 -6.25 -11.27
CA GLY A 15 13.66 -5.08 -10.50
C GLY A 15 12.19 -5.07 -10.13
N ASN A 16 11.44 -6.16 -10.38
CA ASN A 16 10.04 -6.28 -9.96
C ASN A 16 9.95 -6.79 -8.53
N PHE A 17 8.92 -6.37 -7.82
CA PHE A 17 8.62 -6.98 -6.55
C PHE A 17 7.96 -8.34 -6.76
N LYS A 18 8.44 -9.31 -5.99
CA LYS A 18 7.92 -10.67 -5.90
C LYS A 18 7.41 -10.89 -4.48
N LEU A 19 6.10 -11.12 -4.39
CA LEU A 19 5.42 -11.35 -3.13
C LEU A 19 5.52 -12.85 -2.77
N ASN A 20 5.73 -13.14 -1.49
CA ASN A 20 5.71 -14.51 -0.96
C ASN A 20 4.33 -15.14 -1.20
N GLU A 21 4.28 -16.45 -1.47
CA GLU A 21 3.05 -17.18 -1.80
C GLU A 21 2.00 -17.18 -0.67
N TYR A 22 2.42 -16.96 0.58
CA TYR A 22 1.50 -16.81 1.72
C TYR A 22 0.81 -15.44 1.77
N TYR A 23 1.12 -14.55 0.83
CA TYR A 23 0.54 -13.22 0.74
C TYR A 23 -0.15 -13.01 -0.61
N ILE A 24 -1.29 -12.34 -0.56
CA ILE A 24 -2.15 -12.09 -1.72
C ILE A 24 -1.91 -10.71 -2.30
N LEU A 25 -1.60 -9.73 -1.45
CA LEU A 25 -1.42 -8.35 -1.85
C LEU A 25 -0.40 -7.65 -0.95
N SER A 26 0.40 -6.76 -1.55
CA SER A 26 1.07 -5.70 -0.81
C SER A 26 0.74 -4.34 -1.40
N TYR A 27 0.66 -3.32 -0.56
CA TYR A 27 0.54 -1.92 -0.96
C TYR A 27 1.62 -1.11 -0.24
N LEU A 28 2.57 -0.57 -1.01
CA LEU A 28 3.62 0.29 -0.51
C LEU A 28 3.27 1.74 -0.81
N TYR A 29 3.29 2.56 0.23
CA TYR A 29 3.03 3.99 0.13
C TYR A 29 4.17 4.79 0.75
N SER A 30 4.53 5.88 0.08
CA SER A 30 5.26 7.00 0.64
C SER A 30 4.67 8.29 0.08
N ASP A 31 4.46 9.30 0.92
CA ASP A 31 4.04 10.63 0.46
C ASP A 31 5.19 11.46 -0.14
N GLY A 32 6.39 10.89 -0.20
CA GLY A 32 7.59 11.55 -0.71
C GLY A 32 8.21 12.48 0.32
N TRP A 33 8.82 13.56 -0.14
CA TRP A 33 9.38 14.55 0.77
C TRP A 33 8.29 15.54 1.24
N THR A 34 7.60 15.17 2.32
CA THR A 34 6.62 16.03 3.01
C THR A 34 7.04 16.26 4.46
N GLU A 35 6.39 17.22 5.13
CA GLU A 35 6.54 17.43 6.58
C GLU A 35 6.21 16.17 7.40
N ARG A 36 5.26 15.36 6.92
CA ARG A 36 4.87 14.09 7.55
C ARG A 36 5.90 13.00 7.26
N SER A 37 6.57 13.04 6.11
CA SER A 37 7.46 11.98 5.63
C SER A 37 6.85 10.59 5.88
N LEU A 38 5.57 10.46 5.53
CA LEU A 38 4.72 9.32 5.85
C LEU A 38 5.01 8.19 4.86
N SER A 39 5.29 7.01 5.41
CA SER A 39 5.30 5.75 4.68
C SER A 39 4.38 4.75 5.38
N ALA A 40 3.65 3.98 4.57
CA ALA A 40 2.76 2.93 5.03
C ALA A 40 2.87 1.74 4.08
N ASN A 41 3.35 0.60 4.59
CA ASN A 41 3.52 -0.62 3.83
C ASN A 41 2.56 -1.67 4.38
N PHE A 42 1.58 -2.06 3.58
CA PHE A 42 0.57 -3.05 3.90
C PHE A 42 0.92 -4.38 3.24
N TYR A 43 0.81 -5.46 4.00
CA TYR A 43 1.01 -6.82 3.52
C TYR A 43 -0.16 -7.69 3.97
N ILE A 44 -0.92 -8.20 3.02
CA ILE A 44 -2.13 -8.98 3.28
C ILE A 44 -1.85 -10.44 2.98
N ASP A 45 -2.03 -11.30 3.99
CA ASP A 45 -1.86 -12.73 3.86
C ASP A 45 -3.06 -13.39 3.14
N ILE A 46 -2.94 -14.66 2.77
CA ILE A 46 -4.02 -15.44 2.15
C ILE A 46 -5.25 -15.65 3.06
N TYR A 47 -5.14 -15.34 4.35
CA TYR A 47 -6.21 -15.37 5.33
C TYR A 47 -6.83 -13.99 5.58
N TYR A 48 -6.39 -12.97 4.83
CA TYR A 48 -6.81 -11.58 4.95
C TYR A 48 -6.47 -10.94 6.31
N ASN A 49 -5.40 -11.40 6.97
CA ASN A 49 -4.75 -10.63 8.03
C ASN A 49 -3.72 -9.69 7.41
N SER A 50 -3.66 -8.48 7.95
CA SER A 50 -2.76 -7.44 7.50
C SER A 50 -1.61 -7.25 8.48
N LYS A 51 -0.39 -7.30 7.94
CA LYS A 51 0.82 -6.82 8.58
C LYS A 51 1.15 -5.47 8.00
N ILE A 52 1.27 -4.45 8.83
CA ILE A 52 1.43 -3.08 8.37
C ILE A 52 2.61 -2.44 9.07
N GLU A 53 3.51 -1.87 8.28
CA GLU A 53 4.61 -1.02 8.75
C GLU A 53 4.27 0.43 8.45
N PHE A 54 4.28 1.27 9.48
CA PHE A 54 3.98 2.70 9.39
C PHE A 54 5.18 3.49 9.90
N ASN A 55 5.64 4.46 9.10
CA ASN A 55 6.73 5.36 9.49
C ASN A 55 6.28 6.79 9.21
N PHE A 56 6.45 7.70 10.15
CA PHE A 56 6.17 9.12 9.91
C PHE A 56 6.96 10.01 10.86
N SER A 57 6.92 11.30 10.57
CA SER A 57 7.55 12.36 11.32
C SER A 57 6.50 13.32 11.86
N LYS A 58 6.73 13.82 13.08
CA LYS A 58 5.91 14.86 13.71
C LYS A 58 6.82 15.90 14.33
N TRP A 59 6.48 17.17 14.14
CA TRP A 59 7.19 18.25 14.82
C TRP A 59 6.89 18.21 16.32
N ASN A 60 7.93 18.05 17.12
CA ASN A 60 7.83 18.13 18.57
C ASN A 60 7.95 19.60 18.99
N THR A 61 6.85 20.21 19.40
CA THR A 61 6.79 21.64 19.78
C THR A 61 7.55 21.95 21.06
N VAL A 62 7.72 20.98 21.96
CA VAL A 62 8.43 21.18 23.24
C VAL A 62 9.93 21.11 23.05
N LYS A 63 10.39 20.15 22.24
CA LYS A 63 11.82 19.91 22.02
C LYS A 63 12.38 20.64 20.78
N GLU A 64 11.52 21.28 20.00
CA GLU A 64 11.85 22.02 18.77
C GLU A 64 12.61 21.18 17.73
N PHE A 65 12.23 19.91 17.56
CA PHE A 65 12.79 19.05 16.52
C PHE A 65 11.76 18.07 15.95
N LEU A 66 12.07 17.53 14.75
CA LEU A 66 11.26 16.53 14.07
C LEU A 66 11.48 15.14 14.70
N GLU A 67 10.47 14.60 15.36
CA GLU A 67 10.49 13.28 15.98
C GLU A 67 9.97 12.24 14.98
N LYS A 68 10.68 11.12 14.85
CA LYS A 68 10.34 10.03 13.93
C LYS A 68 9.71 8.89 14.70
N PHE A 69 8.67 8.32 14.13
CA PHE A 69 7.92 7.21 14.69
C PHE A 69 7.86 6.06 13.70
N GLU A 70 8.05 4.85 14.23
CA GLU A 70 8.04 3.60 13.47
C GLU A 70 7.16 2.59 14.20
N PHE A 71 6.14 2.10 13.52
CA PHE A 71 5.16 1.18 14.06
C PHE A 71 5.06 -0.06 13.17
N GLN A 72 4.89 -1.22 13.81
CA GLN A 72 4.43 -2.41 13.15
C GLN A 72 3.17 -2.91 13.86
N ILE A 73 2.10 -3.09 13.08
CA ILE A 73 0.80 -3.55 13.57
C ILE A 73 0.36 -4.78 12.79
N GLU A 74 -0.35 -5.67 13.48
CA GLU A 74 -1.03 -6.81 12.87
C GLU A 74 -2.52 -6.66 13.19
N ILE A 75 -3.34 -6.50 12.15
CA ILE A 75 -4.79 -6.26 12.27
C ILE A 75 -5.54 -7.02 11.19
N GLU A 76 -6.83 -7.29 11.41
CA GLU A 76 -7.67 -7.84 10.35
C GLU A 76 -7.85 -6.81 9.23
N THR A 77 -7.84 -7.28 7.97
CA THR A 77 -8.08 -6.41 6.82
C THR A 77 -9.55 -5.97 6.80
N PRO A 78 -9.85 -4.68 6.58
CA PRO A 78 -11.22 -4.18 6.40
C PRO A 78 -12.01 -4.99 5.38
N ILE A 79 -13.30 -5.18 5.65
CA ILE A 79 -14.15 -6.06 4.86
C ILE A 79 -14.32 -5.56 3.42
N GLU A 80 -14.33 -4.25 3.23
CA GLU A 80 -14.41 -3.56 1.94
C GLU A 80 -13.19 -3.91 1.07
N ILE A 81 -11.98 -3.77 1.64
CA ILE A 81 -10.71 -4.13 0.99
C ILE A 81 -10.66 -5.63 0.70
N LYS A 82 -11.02 -6.47 1.68
CA LYS A 82 -11.06 -7.94 1.52
C LYS A 82 -11.98 -8.35 0.38
N THR A 83 -13.17 -7.74 0.27
CA THR A 83 -14.14 -8.03 -0.78
C THR A 83 -13.59 -7.70 -2.16
N LEU A 84 -12.95 -6.53 -2.31
CA LEU A 84 -12.35 -6.12 -3.57
C LEU A 84 -11.14 -6.98 -3.98
N ILE A 85 -10.31 -7.40 -3.01
CA ILE A 85 -9.22 -8.36 -3.27
C ILE A 85 -9.79 -9.69 -3.75
N LEU A 86 -10.83 -10.21 -3.08
CA LEU A 86 -11.52 -11.44 -3.51
C LEU A 86 -12.07 -11.32 -4.93
N GLU A 87 -12.69 -10.20 -5.28
CA GLU A 87 -13.19 -9.95 -6.62
C GLU A 87 -12.07 -9.93 -7.68
N LEU A 88 -10.91 -9.33 -7.36
CA LEU A 88 -9.74 -9.32 -8.24
C LEU A 88 -9.14 -10.71 -8.43
N VAL A 89 -8.91 -11.46 -7.36
CA VAL A 89 -8.23 -12.76 -7.47
C VAL A 89 -9.09 -13.86 -8.09
N ASN A 90 -10.41 -13.69 -8.04
CA ASN A 90 -11.37 -14.59 -8.70
C ASN A 90 -11.60 -14.25 -10.19
N GLN A 91 -10.99 -13.19 -10.73
CA GLN A 91 -11.00 -12.97 -12.17
C GLN A 91 -10.23 -14.09 -12.88
N GLU A 92 -10.73 -14.56 -14.02
CA GLU A 92 -10.03 -15.55 -14.84
C GLU A 92 -8.68 -15.00 -15.34
N GLU A 93 -8.67 -13.72 -15.73
CA GLU A 93 -7.47 -12.98 -16.14
C GLU A 93 -7.43 -11.62 -15.43
N LEU A 94 -6.26 -11.27 -14.89
CA LEU A 94 -6.02 -9.98 -14.26
C LEU A 94 -5.43 -8.99 -15.27
N GLN A 95 -6.24 -8.02 -15.70
CA GLN A 95 -5.87 -7.06 -16.74
C GLN A 95 -5.61 -5.67 -16.15
N LEU A 96 -4.39 -5.46 -15.61
CA LEU A 96 -3.96 -4.19 -15.03
C LEU A 96 -2.74 -3.63 -15.79
N ASN A 97 -2.68 -2.31 -15.95
CA ASN A 97 -1.46 -1.66 -16.43
C ASN A 97 -0.36 -1.73 -15.38
N TYR A 98 0.88 -1.85 -15.82
CA TYR A 98 2.06 -1.82 -14.95
C TYR A 98 2.22 -0.49 -14.20
N ASN A 99 1.75 0.62 -14.78
CA ASN A 99 1.83 1.93 -14.17
C ASN A 99 0.64 2.81 -14.58
N TYR A 100 0.01 3.47 -13.61
CA TYR A 100 -1.01 4.49 -13.83
C TYR A 100 -0.47 5.85 -13.37
N SER A 101 -0.29 6.77 -14.31
CA SER A 101 0.29 8.09 -14.03
C SER A 101 -0.02 9.04 -15.19
N ASP A 102 -0.42 10.26 -14.86
CA ASP A 102 -0.54 11.38 -15.82
C ASP A 102 0.80 12.13 -15.97
N PHE A 103 1.61 12.14 -14.90
CA PHE A 103 2.89 12.84 -14.84
C PHE A 103 3.84 12.22 -13.79
N PHE A 104 5.14 12.39 -14.03
CA PHE A 104 6.22 11.98 -13.14
C PHE A 104 6.96 13.22 -12.60
N LEU A 105 7.09 13.31 -11.28
CA LEU A 105 7.98 14.26 -10.62
C LEU A 105 8.98 13.49 -9.78
N GLU A 106 10.26 13.87 -9.87
CA GLU A 106 11.29 13.36 -8.95
C GLU A 106 10.91 13.76 -7.51
N ASP A 107 11.11 12.85 -6.55
CA ASP A 107 10.74 13.01 -5.13
C ASP A 107 9.22 13.13 -4.81
N SER A 108 8.33 12.77 -5.74
CA SER A 108 6.89 12.68 -5.47
C SER A 108 6.50 11.51 -4.56
N ASN A 109 5.20 11.43 -4.24
CA ASN A 109 4.60 10.24 -3.67
C ASN A 109 4.96 9.00 -4.51
N LYS A 110 5.17 7.89 -3.82
CA LYS A 110 5.43 6.57 -4.40
C LYS A 110 4.38 5.62 -3.90
N GLU A 111 3.66 5.03 -4.83
CA GLU A 111 2.57 4.11 -4.55
C GLU A 111 2.74 2.87 -5.43
N HIS A 112 2.76 1.70 -4.82
CA HIS A 112 2.99 0.45 -5.56
C HIS A 112 2.17 -0.68 -4.97
N PHE A 113 1.32 -1.28 -5.80
CA PHE A 113 0.62 -2.53 -5.50
C PHE A 113 1.35 -3.72 -6.10
N VAL A 114 1.34 -4.83 -5.37
CA VAL A 114 1.74 -6.14 -5.88
C VAL A 114 0.65 -7.13 -5.55
N LEU A 115 0.08 -7.78 -6.54
CA LEU A 115 -0.97 -8.78 -6.37
C LEU A 115 -0.48 -10.14 -6.83
N ASN A 116 -0.65 -11.17 -6.00
CA ASN A 116 -0.44 -12.53 -6.42
C ASN A 116 -1.71 -13.07 -7.11
N HIS A 117 -1.60 -13.41 -8.39
CA HIS A 117 -2.64 -14.04 -9.19
C HIS A 117 -2.01 -15.06 -10.15
N GLY A 118 -2.62 -16.23 -10.32
CA GLY A 118 -2.13 -17.23 -11.28
C GLY A 118 -0.65 -17.66 -11.11
N ASN A 119 -0.14 -17.72 -9.87
CA ASN A 119 1.27 -17.96 -9.52
C ASN A 119 2.27 -16.87 -9.98
N GLN A 120 1.77 -15.67 -10.29
CA GLN A 120 2.57 -14.51 -10.70
C GLN A 120 2.32 -13.32 -9.77
N SER A 121 3.34 -12.49 -9.57
CA SER A 121 3.22 -11.22 -8.84
C SER A 121 3.03 -10.08 -9.84
N HIS A 122 1.80 -9.56 -9.93
CA HIS A 122 1.45 -8.43 -10.78
C HIS A 122 1.81 -7.13 -10.09
N ASN A 123 2.75 -6.38 -10.68
CA ASN A 123 3.26 -5.11 -10.16
C ASN A 123 2.50 -3.95 -10.80
N VAL A 124 2.01 -3.02 -9.99
CA VAL A 124 1.21 -1.88 -10.42
C VAL A 124 1.65 -0.62 -9.69
N GLY A 125 2.40 0.23 -10.37
CA GLY A 125 2.76 1.56 -9.90
C GLY A 125 1.61 2.55 -10.04
N ILE A 126 1.46 3.44 -9.06
CA ILE A 126 0.58 4.60 -9.11
C ILE A 126 1.45 5.84 -8.95
N GLY A 127 1.47 6.68 -9.98
CA GLY A 127 2.12 7.99 -9.96
C GLY A 127 1.13 9.11 -9.68
N ILE A 128 1.49 10.32 -10.08
CA ILE A 128 0.59 11.48 -9.96
C ILE A 128 -0.55 11.33 -10.96
N LEU A 129 -1.79 11.36 -10.45
CA LEU A 129 -3.03 11.34 -11.21
C LEU A 129 -3.69 12.72 -11.09
N LEU A 130 -3.80 13.44 -12.21
CA LEU A 130 -4.45 14.75 -12.29
C LEU A 130 -5.97 14.62 -12.39
N ASN A 131 -6.44 13.53 -12.98
CA ASN A 131 -7.86 13.21 -13.12
C ASN A 131 -8.18 11.88 -12.46
N LYS A 132 -9.47 11.69 -12.12
CA LYS A 132 -9.94 10.37 -11.69
C LYS A 132 -9.69 9.35 -12.83
N PRO A 133 -9.01 8.22 -12.57
CA PRO A 133 -8.80 7.19 -13.57
C PRO A 133 -10.14 6.69 -14.12
N THR A 134 -10.21 6.50 -15.45
CA THR A 134 -11.36 5.87 -16.09
C THR A 134 -10.99 4.41 -16.38
N PRO A 135 -11.65 3.43 -15.75
CA PRO A 135 -11.34 2.01 -15.97
C PRO A 135 -11.70 1.59 -17.39
N LYS A 136 -10.80 0.84 -18.02
CA LYS A 136 -10.97 0.29 -19.37
C LYS A 136 -11.56 -1.12 -19.37
N ASN A 137 -11.47 -1.82 -18.24
CA ASN A 137 -11.96 -3.18 -18.06
C ASN A 137 -12.38 -3.41 -16.60
N LYS A 138 -12.91 -4.60 -16.30
CA LYS A 138 -13.41 -4.93 -14.96
C LYS A 138 -12.30 -5.03 -13.91
N SER A 139 -11.11 -5.52 -14.27
CA SER A 139 -9.96 -5.55 -13.35
C SER A 139 -9.58 -4.14 -12.91
N GLU A 140 -9.49 -3.19 -13.85
CA GLU A 140 -9.19 -1.78 -13.53
C GLU A 140 -10.29 -1.14 -12.68
N GLU A 141 -11.56 -1.44 -12.94
CA GLU A 141 -12.69 -0.94 -12.14
C GLU A 141 -12.57 -1.38 -10.67
N ILE A 142 -12.36 -2.68 -10.43
CA ILE A 142 -12.22 -3.21 -9.07
C ILE A 142 -10.94 -2.67 -8.42
N PHE A 143 -9.84 -2.62 -9.17
CA PHE A 143 -8.56 -2.10 -8.68
C PHE A 143 -8.63 -0.62 -8.28
N PHE A 144 -9.30 0.24 -9.04
CA PHE A 144 -9.43 1.64 -8.67
C PHE A 144 -10.33 1.86 -7.44
N ASN A 145 -11.34 1.00 -7.24
CA ASN A 145 -12.10 0.99 -5.99
C ASN A 145 -11.21 0.54 -4.83
N LEU A 146 -10.43 -0.53 -5.01
CA LEU A 146 -9.49 -1.04 -3.99
C LEU A 146 -8.46 0.03 -3.61
N TYR A 147 -7.94 0.75 -4.61
CA TYR A 147 -7.03 1.85 -4.41
C TYR A 147 -7.63 2.96 -3.53
N ALA A 148 -8.88 3.35 -3.79
CA ALA A 148 -9.58 4.35 -2.98
C ALA A 148 -9.72 3.90 -1.52
N GLU A 149 -10.15 2.65 -1.28
CA GLU A 149 -10.27 2.08 0.07
C GLU A 149 -8.93 2.08 0.83
N PHE A 150 -7.82 1.76 0.15
CA PHE A 150 -6.49 1.82 0.77
C PHE A 150 -6.05 3.24 1.14
N LYS A 151 -6.41 4.26 0.34
CA LYS A 151 -6.13 5.65 0.69
C LYS A 151 -6.86 6.05 1.97
N ASP A 152 -8.14 5.72 2.05
CA ASP A 152 -8.98 6.08 3.19
C ASP A 152 -8.55 5.31 4.45
N TRP A 153 -8.23 4.03 4.30
CA TRP A 153 -7.74 3.21 5.41
C TRP A 153 -6.40 3.70 5.95
N LYS A 154 -5.47 4.08 5.07
CA LYS A 154 -4.17 4.65 5.46
C LYS A 154 -4.32 5.94 6.25
N GLU A 155 -5.17 6.87 5.80
CA GLU A 155 -5.38 8.13 6.52
C GLU A 155 -6.08 7.92 7.87
N THR A 156 -6.98 6.93 7.94
CA THR A 156 -7.61 6.51 9.21
C THR A 156 -6.56 5.99 10.19
N LEU A 157 -5.72 5.03 9.77
CA LEU A 157 -4.65 4.48 10.61
C LEU A 157 -3.64 5.54 11.05
N TYR A 158 -3.26 6.44 10.14
CA TYR A 158 -2.37 7.55 10.47
C TYR A 158 -2.98 8.47 11.55
N SER A 159 -4.27 8.81 11.40
CA SER A 159 -5.00 9.64 12.36
C SER A 159 -5.14 8.96 13.72
N ASP A 160 -5.42 7.66 13.74
CA ASP A 160 -5.52 6.88 14.97
C ASP A 160 -4.17 6.80 15.69
N LEU A 161 -3.08 6.56 14.96
CA LEU A 161 -1.73 6.57 15.52
C LEU A 161 -1.38 7.93 16.09
N LEU A 162 -1.66 9.02 15.36
CA LEU A 162 -1.42 10.40 15.81
C LEU A 162 -2.10 10.76 17.13
N ASN A 163 -3.28 10.21 17.36
CA ASN A 163 -4.10 10.46 18.55
C ASN A 163 -3.92 9.40 19.64
N SER A 164 -3.19 8.32 19.36
CA SER A 164 -2.94 7.27 20.35
C SER A 164 -2.02 7.77 21.45
N GLU A 165 -2.21 7.27 22.67
CA GLU A 165 -1.29 7.50 23.80
C GLU A 165 0.09 6.82 23.59
N LEU A 166 0.29 6.15 22.45
CA LEU A 166 1.54 5.49 22.08
C LEU A 166 2.59 6.45 21.49
N LEU A 167 2.22 7.73 21.25
CA LEU A 167 3.09 8.82 20.81
C LEU A 167 3.36 9.83 21.94
#